data_AF-A0A2G3K0S5-F1
#
_entry.id   AF-A0A2G3K0S5-F1
#
_cell.length_a   1.000
_cell.length_b   1.000
_cell.length_c   1.000
_cell.angle_alpha   90.00
_cell.angle_beta   90.00
_cell.angle_gamma   90.00
#
_symmetry.space_group_name_H-M   'P 1'
#
loop_
_entity.id
_entity.type
_entity.pdbx_description
1 polymer ?
#
loop_
_entity_poly.entity_id
_entity_poly.type
_entity_poly.pdbx_seq_one_letter_code
_entity_poly.pdbx_strand_id
1 'polypeptide(L)'
;MYVHRIVIDANQINRRGNIAAMNELETFHHAGLIEIFATSTLPFEFENFKFGKEKARNYHVLGSNGYWQASSGTRPIAFWGTTSRESQFEIIASIVFESEYPQLNENSRLDVLHIDQAFQHNVDFFVTDEKKILKAASRLEFNGIRTRVCNAEKCLELIRSYFLHELGSLDTTVLADRLLSLPPILLGSYPVGEIAFIEQRTGEILLGFKPDPVGVAITCNLYSDDGIKDLSIVPNKETVHFRNGTILNMAPYPSILLLGNVTCLSFSIMKSSNPLMSARVLQNGKLLVYDLDLHSSTGASAIKVTGQDLVVDLSIIQISANG
;
A
#
# COMPACT_ATOMS: atom_id res chain seq x y z
N MET A 1 11.79 1.39 -10.08
CA MET A 1 12.26 1.02 -8.73
C MET A 1 11.04 0.94 -7.83
N TYR A 2 10.82 -0.20 -7.16
CA TYR A 2 9.70 -0.38 -6.24
C TYR A 2 10.06 0.18 -4.86
N VAL A 3 9.15 0.94 -4.26
CA VAL A 3 9.34 1.53 -2.92
C VAL A 3 8.54 0.70 -1.91
N HIS A 4 9.26 -0.09 -1.12
CA HIS A 4 8.68 -0.99 -0.15
C HIS A 4 7.96 -0.26 0.98
N ARG A 5 6.81 -0.79 1.43
CA ARG A 5 6.13 -0.40 2.66
C ARG A 5 6.53 -1.31 3.81
N ILE A 6 6.83 -0.68 4.93
CA ILE A 6 7.14 -1.35 6.18
C ILE A 6 6.23 -0.78 7.26
N VAL A 7 5.57 -1.64 8.01
CA VAL A 7 4.94 -1.28 9.28
C VAL A 7 5.81 -1.82 10.40
N ILE A 8 6.01 -0.97 11.41
CA ILE A 8 6.82 -1.31 12.57
C ILE A 8 5.90 -1.43 13.78
N ASP A 9 6.06 -2.54 14.51
CA ASP A 9 5.42 -2.79 15.79
C ASP A 9 5.94 -1.85 16.90
N ALA A 10 5.14 -1.58 17.93
CA ALA A 10 5.50 -0.69 19.04
C ALA A 10 6.82 -1.08 19.70
N ASN A 11 7.06 -2.38 19.86
CA ASN A 11 8.26 -2.91 20.51
C ASN A 11 9.56 -2.52 19.78
N GLN A 12 9.54 -2.35 18.46
CA GLN A 12 10.70 -1.95 17.67
C GLN A 12 10.97 -0.45 17.79
N ILE A 13 9.93 0.37 17.88
CA ILE A 13 10.04 1.83 18.11
C ILE A 13 10.51 2.09 19.55
N ASN A 14 10.07 1.26 20.52
CA ASN A 14 10.31 1.43 21.95
C ASN A 14 11.74 1.14 22.41
N ARG A 15 12.57 0.46 21.61
CA ARG A 15 13.92 0.06 21.99
C ARG A 15 14.95 1.18 21.86
N ARG A 16 14.82 2.28 22.62
CA ARG A 16 15.84 3.35 22.87
C ARG A 16 16.91 3.60 21.76
N GLY A 17 16.55 3.53 20.47
CA GLY A 17 17.49 3.67 19.35
C GLY A 17 18.59 2.60 19.19
N ASN A 18 18.54 1.47 19.90
CA ASN A 18 19.66 0.51 19.96
C ASN A 18 19.61 -0.64 18.95
N ILE A 19 18.69 -0.63 17.99
CA ILE A 19 18.63 -1.65 16.94
C ILE A 19 19.31 -1.08 15.70
N ALA A 20 20.54 -1.50 15.42
CA ALA A 20 21.31 -1.02 14.26
C ALA A 20 20.53 -1.21 12.95
N ALA A 21 19.82 -2.34 12.81
CA ALA A 21 19.02 -2.61 11.63
C ALA A 21 17.87 -1.60 11.44
N MET A 22 17.22 -1.17 12.52
CA MET A 22 16.16 -0.16 12.45
C MET A 22 16.70 1.22 12.08
N ASN A 23 17.85 1.62 12.63
CA ASN A 23 18.47 2.90 12.29
C ASN A 23 18.82 2.99 10.80
N GLU A 24 19.21 1.87 10.20
CA GLU A 24 19.48 1.81 8.76
C GLU A 24 18.20 1.80 7.90
N LEU A 25 17.16 1.05 8.30
CA LEU A 25 15.85 1.13 7.66
C LEU A 25 15.31 2.58 7.69
N GLU A 26 15.46 3.28 8.81
CA GLU A 26 15.11 4.70 8.95
C GLU A 26 15.94 5.58 8.02
N THR A 27 17.22 5.28 7.81
CA THR A 27 18.06 5.99 6.84
C THR A 27 17.54 5.81 5.41
N PHE A 28 17.15 4.59 5.01
CA PHE A 28 16.51 4.34 3.71
C PHE A 28 15.15 5.05 3.60
N HIS A 29 14.40 5.11 4.69
CA HIS A 29 13.12 5.81 4.75
C HIS A 29 13.28 7.31 4.52
N HIS A 30 14.21 7.95 5.23
CA HIS A 30 14.50 9.38 5.06
C HIS A 30 15.04 9.72 3.67
N ALA A 31 15.72 8.77 3.01
CA ALA A 31 16.15 8.90 1.63
C ALA A 31 15.03 8.65 0.60
N GLY A 32 13.81 8.29 1.04
CA GLY A 32 12.67 7.98 0.16
C GLY A 32 12.80 6.66 -0.60
N LEU A 33 13.71 5.77 -0.18
CA LEU A 33 13.95 4.47 -0.81
C LEU A 33 12.97 3.40 -0.34
N ILE A 34 12.42 3.59 0.87
CA ILE A 34 11.33 2.80 1.46
C ILE A 34 10.37 3.72 2.22
N GLU A 35 9.17 3.24 2.54
CA GLU A 35 8.19 3.95 3.35
C GLU A 35 7.92 3.18 4.64
N ILE A 36 8.18 3.83 5.78
CA ILE A 36 7.85 3.33 7.10
C ILE A 36 6.54 3.96 7.56
N PHE A 37 5.62 3.12 8.02
CA PHE A 37 4.31 3.51 8.51
C PHE A 37 4.10 3.08 9.96
N ALA A 38 3.29 3.89 10.64
CA ALA A 38 2.71 3.60 11.94
C ALA A 38 1.29 3.07 11.75
N THR A 39 0.85 2.11 12.55
CA THR A 39 -0.58 1.75 12.63
C THR A 39 -1.33 2.76 13.49
N SER A 40 -2.65 2.81 13.34
CA SER A 40 -3.51 3.69 14.14
C SER A 40 -3.57 3.32 15.63
N THR A 41 -3.08 2.14 15.99
CA THR A 41 -3.00 1.63 17.37
C THR A 41 -1.79 2.15 18.14
N LEU A 42 -0.69 2.51 17.47
CA LEU A 42 0.55 2.98 18.12
C LEU A 42 0.37 4.17 19.07
N PRO A 43 -0.45 5.20 18.77
CA PRO A 43 -0.70 6.28 19.72
C PRO A 43 -1.27 5.81 21.07
N PHE A 44 -2.07 4.74 21.07
CA PHE A 44 -2.61 4.13 22.28
C PHE A 44 -1.51 3.38 23.04
N GLU A 45 -0.71 2.55 22.35
CA GLU A 45 0.38 1.80 22.97
C GLU A 45 1.48 2.69 23.57
N PHE A 46 1.72 3.85 22.96
CA PHE A 46 2.68 4.82 23.46
C PHE A 46 2.09 5.80 24.48
N GLU A 47 0.85 5.62 24.96
CA GLU A 47 0.18 6.62 25.81
C GLU A 47 1.08 7.14 26.94
N ASN A 48 1.83 6.23 27.57
CA ASN A 48 2.74 6.51 28.69
C ASN A 48 4.23 6.60 28.30
N PHE A 49 4.57 6.54 27.01
CA PHE A 49 5.95 6.54 26.52
C PHE A 49 6.23 7.70 25.54
N LYS A 50 6.67 8.84 26.10
CA LYS A 50 6.88 10.10 25.36
C LYS A 50 7.85 9.96 24.18
N PHE A 51 8.97 9.26 24.36
CA PHE A 51 9.97 9.09 23.30
C PHE A 51 9.42 8.33 22.09
N GLY A 52 8.64 7.26 22.32
CA GLY A 52 7.99 6.52 21.24
C GLY A 52 6.97 7.37 20.49
N LYS A 53 6.19 8.21 21.19
CA LYS A 53 5.31 9.20 20.54
C LYS A 53 6.09 10.18 19.66
N GLU A 54 7.24 10.68 20.13
CA GLU A 54 8.07 11.61 19.37
C GLU A 54 8.64 10.95 18.10
N LYS A 55 9.12 9.71 18.22
CA LYS A 55 9.65 8.95 17.08
C LYS A 55 8.56 8.58 16.07
N ALA A 56 7.40 8.12 16.54
CA ALA A 56 6.28 7.73 15.68
C ALA A 56 5.67 8.88 14.87
N ARG A 57 5.88 10.14 15.27
CA ARG A 57 5.47 11.33 14.49
C ARG A 57 6.18 11.45 13.14
N ASN A 58 7.32 10.77 12.97
CA ASN A 58 8.04 10.77 11.70
C ASN A 58 7.41 9.81 10.68
N TYR A 59 6.42 9.01 11.07
CA TYR A 59 5.77 8.03 10.21
C TYR A 59 4.32 8.41 9.91
N HIS A 60 3.85 8.09 8.72
CA HIS A 60 2.44 8.23 8.38
C HIS A 60 1.61 7.15 9.08
N VAL A 61 0.41 7.51 9.53
CA VAL A 61 -0.50 6.58 10.22
C VAL A 61 -1.43 5.89 9.23
N LEU A 62 -1.50 4.56 9.29
CA LEU A 62 -2.47 3.74 8.58
C LEU A 62 -3.77 3.62 9.40
N GLY A 63 -4.91 3.88 8.77
CA GLY A 63 -6.23 3.59 9.36
C GLY A 63 -6.72 2.17 9.03
N SER A 64 -7.98 1.84 9.33
CA SER A 64 -8.57 0.51 9.13
C SER A 64 -9.98 0.57 8.53
N ASN A 65 -10.48 -0.56 8.00
CA ASN A 65 -11.90 -0.74 7.65
C ASN A 65 -12.81 -1.01 8.85
N GLY A 66 -12.26 -1.04 10.07
CA GLY A 66 -13.02 -1.23 11.29
C GLY A 66 -12.56 -0.24 12.33
N TYR A 67 -13.52 0.29 13.09
CA TYR A 67 -13.22 1.05 14.30
C TYR A 67 -13.37 0.16 15.50
N TRP A 68 -12.32 0.13 16.31
CA TRP A 68 -12.33 -0.56 17.58
C TRP A 68 -12.25 0.45 18.73
N GLN A 69 -13.21 0.37 19.64
CA GLN A 69 -13.20 1.07 20.92
C GLN A 69 -12.79 0.10 22.02
N ALA A 70 -11.95 0.57 22.94
CA ALA A 70 -11.77 -0.10 24.22
C ALA A 70 -13.12 -0.19 24.95
N SER A 71 -13.37 -1.31 25.63
CA SER A 71 -14.59 -1.53 26.42
C SER A 71 -14.78 -0.52 27.57
N SER A 72 -13.77 0.26 27.90
CA SER A 72 -13.74 1.24 29.00
C SER A 72 -13.45 2.69 28.57
N GLY A 73 -13.32 3.00 27.27
CA GLY A 73 -12.78 4.29 26.80
C GLY A 73 -13.71 5.10 25.90
N THR A 74 -13.71 6.43 26.07
CA THR A 74 -14.29 7.41 25.13
C THR A 74 -13.42 7.67 23.90
N ARG A 75 -12.34 6.89 23.69
CA ARG A 75 -11.36 7.09 22.60
C ARG A 75 -11.21 5.84 21.72
N PRO A 76 -11.20 6.00 20.37
CA PRO A 76 -10.75 4.95 19.43
C PRO A 76 -9.39 4.38 19.80
N ILE A 77 -9.26 3.05 19.69
CA ILE A 77 -7.97 2.37 19.68
C ILE A 77 -7.46 2.19 18.24
N ALA A 78 -8.36 1.93 17.28
CA ALA A 78 -8.05 1.91 15.85
C ALA A 78 -8.93 2.93 15.12
N PHE A 79 -8.35 3.68 14.19
CA PHE A 79 -9.06 4.70 13.41
C PHE A 79 -9.53 4.14 12.08
N TRP A 80 -10.68 4.61 11.59
CA TRP A 80 -11.07 4.34 10.20
C TRP A 80 -10.09 4.97 9.21
N GLY A 81 -9.84 4.30 8.09
CA GLY A 81 -9.04 4.85 7.00
C GLY A 81 -9.27 4.13 5.68
N THR A 82 -8.66 4.66 4.62
CA THR A 82 -8.73 4.07 3.28
C THR A 82 -7.89 2.81 3.20
N THR A 83 -8.49 1.67 2.84
CA THR A 83 -7.77 0.40 2.72
C THR A 83 -7.81 -0.14 1.30
N SER A 84 -6.86 -1.01 0.98
CA SER A 84 -6.78 -1.78 -0.26
C SER A 84 -7.39 -3.18 -0.17
N ARG A 85 -7.68 -3.69 1.03
CA ARG A 85 -8.25 -5.03 1.24
C ARG A 85 -9.23 -5.02 2.41
N GLU A 86 -10.10 -6.02 2.45
CA GLU A 86 -10.98 -6.27 3.59
C GLU A 86 -10.20 -6.77 4.82
N SER A 87 -10.80 -6.63 6.01
CA SER A 87 -10.22 -7.16 7.25
C SER A 87 -10.13 -8.68 7.22
N GLN A 88 -9.04 -9.20 7.77
CA GLN A 88 -8.79 -10.62 8.02
C GLN A 88 -8.53 -10.86 9.52
N PHE A 89 -9.04 -9.98 10.39
CA PHE A 89 -8.80 -10.01 11.83
C PHE A 89 -9.00 -11.41 12.45
N GLU A 90 -10.14 -12.06 12.18
CA GLU A 90 -10.45 -13.37 12.75
C GLU A 90 -9.48 -14.47 12.28
N ILE A 91 -9.11 -14.44 11.00
CA ILE A 91 -8.15 -15.38 10.42
C ILE A 91 -6.78 -15.18 11.05
N ILE A 92 -6.29 -13.94 11.09
CA ILE A 92 -5.01 -13.60 11.72
C ILE A 92 -5.01 -14.01 13.20
N ALA A 93 -6.06 -13.67 13.94
CA ALA A 93 -6.22 -14.01 15.35
C ALA A 93 -6.15 -15.52 15.59
N SER A 94 -6.89 -16.31 14.80
CA SER A 94 -6.88 -17.77 14.92
C SER A 94 -5.53 -18.41 14.61
N ILE A 95 -4.74 -17.81 13.70
CA ILE A 95 -3.42 -18.32 13.29
C ILE A 95 -2.33 -17.95 14.30
N VAL A 96 -2.36 -16.73 14.83
CA VAL A 96 -1.31 -16.22 15.74
C VAL A 96 -1.53 -16.70 17.17
N PHE A 97 -2.78 -16.72 17.61
CA PHE A 97 -3.13 -16.93 19.02
C PHE A 97 -3.89 -18.24 19.27
N GLU A 98 -4.16 -19.07 18.27
CA GLU A 98 -4.71 -20.45 18.35
C GLU A 98 -5.57 -20.75 19.59
N SER A 99 -4.95 -21.22 20.68
CA SER A 99 -5.60 -21.63 21.93
C SER A 99 -6.28 -20.51 22.73
N GLU A 100 -5.92 -19.25 22.46
CA GLU A 100 -6.43 -18.06 23.14
C GLU A 100 -7.63 -17.45 22.39
N TYR A 101 -7.82 -17.79 21.11
CA TYR A 101 -8.96 -17.32 20.31
C TYR A 101 -10.23 -18.15 20.63
N PRO A 102 -11.42 -17.52 20.79
CA PRO A 102 -11.78 -16.12 20.55
C PRO A 102 -11.58 -15.16 21.74
N GLN A 103 -11.06 -15.64 22.87
CA GLN A 103 -10.93 -14.88 24.12
C GLN A 103 -9.59 -14.15 24.24
N LEU A 104 -9.28 -13.29 23.25
CA LEU A 104 -8.06 -12.49 23.26
C LEU A 104 -8.13 -11.36 24.30
N ASN A 105 -7.03 -11.20 25.05
CA ASN A 105 -6.80 -10.01 25.86
C ASN A 105 -6.55 -8.77 24.97
N GLU A 106 -6.55 -7.58 25.56
CA GLU A 106 -6.40 -6.31 24.83
C GLU A 106 -5.10 -6.22 24.03
N ASN A 107 -3.96 -6.57 24.60
CA ASN A 107 -2.67 -6.52 23.91
C ASN A 107 -2.63 -7.48 22.72
N SER A 108 -3.14 -8.70 22.89
CA SER A 108 -3.23 -9.66 21.78
C SER A 108 -4.17 -9.18 20.67
N ARG A 109 -5.23 -8.43 21.01
CA ARG A 109 -6.09 -7.79 19.98
C ARG A 109 -5.35 -6.68 19.25
N LEU A 110 -4.56 -5.87 19.96
CA LEU A 110 -3.71 -4.86 19.35
C LEU A 110 -2.76 -5.51 18.35
N ASP A 111 -2.02 -6.55 18.76
CA ASP A 111 -1.10 -7.30 17.90
C ASP A 111 -1.77 -7.77 16.60
N VAL A 112 -2.99 -8.32 16.68
CA VAL A 112 -3.77 -8.72 15.50
C VAL A 112 -4.15 -7.51 14.65
N LEU A 113 -4.59 -6.40 15.26
CA LEU A 113 -4.93 -5.16 14.54
C LEU A 113 -3.72 -4.59 13.79
N HIS A 114 -2.51 -4.69 14.32
CA HIS A 114 -1.32 -4.23 13.61
C HIS A 114 -1.11 -4.98 12.30
N ILE A 115 -1.20 -6.30 12.35
CA ILE A 115 -1.03 -7.17 11.19
C ILE A 115 -2.20 -6.97 10.22
N ASP A 116 -3.43 -6.87 10.72
CA ASP A 116 -4.63 -6.63 9.90
C ASP A 116 -4.53 -5.30 9.16
N GLN A 117 -4.13 -4.22 9.83
CA GLN A 117 -3.91 -2.92 9.19
C GLN A 117 -2.78 -2.97 8.17
N ALA A 118 -1.67 -3.65 8.49
CA ALA A 118 -0.58 -3.83 7.52
C ALA A 118 -1.08 -4.56 6.25
N PHE A 119 -1.84 -5.64 6.42
CA PHE A 119 -2.45 -6.38 5.32
C PHE A 119 -3.44 -5.54 4.51
N GLN A 120 -4.36 -4.85 5.20
CA GLN A 120 -5.36 -3.96 4.59
C GLN A 120 -4.73 -2.87 3.72
N HIS A 121 -3.49 -2.47 4.01
CA HIS A 121 -2.77 -1.41 3.30
C HIS A 121 -1.71 -1.91 2.32
N ASN A 122 -1.72 -3.21 1.99
CA ASN A 122 -0.73 -3.81 1.10
C ASN A 122 0.71 -3.54 1.54
N VAL A 123 0.96 -3.67 2.85
CA VAL A 123 2.30 -3.50 3.41
C VAL A 123 3.13 -4.73 3.09
N ASP A 124 4.36 -4.52 2.61
CA ASP A 124 5.27 -5.61 2.24
C ASP A 124 5.82 -6.32 3.48
N PHE A 125 6.17 -5.56 4.52
CA PHE A 125 6.79 -6.07 5.74
C PHE A 125 6.09 -5.57 7.01
N PHE A 126 5.75 -6.49 7.91
CA PHE A 126 5.41 -6.19 9.29
C PHE A 126 6.58 -6.59 10.20
N VAL A 127 7.23 -5.59 10.81
CA VAL A 127 8.46 -5.76 11.57
C VAL A 127 8.16 -5.81 13.07
N THR A 128 8.44 -6.95 13.69
CA THR A 128 8.20 -7.22 15.12
C THR A 128 9.26 -8.15 15.70
N ASP A 129 9.42 -8.14 17.03
CA ASP A 129 10.18 -9.16 17.77
C ASP A 129 9.30 -10.10 18.60
N GLU A 130 7.97 -10.00 18.46
CA GLU A 130 7.05 -10.87 19.18
C GLU A 130 7.16 -12.31 18.65
N LYS A 131 7.66 -13.21 19.51
CA LYS A 131 7.97 -14.59 19.15
C LYS A 131 6.74 -15.36 18.68
N LYS A 132 5.56 -15.09 19.26
CA LYS A 132 4.31 -15.74 18.82
C LYS A 132 3.99 -15.38 17.38
N ILE A 133 4.05 -14.08 17.05
CA ILE A 133 3.78 -13.55 15.71
C ILE A 133 4.80 -14.08 14.69
N LEU A 134 6.11 -14.04 15.03
CA LEU A 134 7.17 -14.54 14.16
C LEU A 134 7.03 -16.04 13.84
N LYS A 135 6.61 -16.87 14.82
CA LYS A 135 6.36 -18.30 14.60
C LYS A 135 5.15 -18.56 13.68
N ALA A 136 4.19 -17.63 13.65
CA ALA A 136 3.01 -17.73 12.83
C ALA A 136 3.22 -17.26 11.38
N ALA A 137 4.35 -16.61 11.06
CA ALA A 137 4.61 -15.95 9.79
C ALA A 137 4.35 -16.83 8.55
N SER A 138 4.87 -18.06 8.52
CA SER A 138 4.68 -18.97 7.38
C SER A 138 3.22 -19.42 7.20
N ARG A 139 2.48 -19.55 8.32
CA ARG A 139 1.06 -19.91 8.27
C ARG A 139 0.20 -18.74 7.84
N LEU A 140 0.54 -17.51 8.23
CA LEU A 140 -0.10 -16.30 7.74
C LEU A 140 0.04 -16.20 6.22
N GLU A 141 1.25 -16.39 5.70
CA GLU A 141 1.52 -16.40 4.25
C GLU A 141 0.73 -17.50 3.52
N PHE A 142 0.71 -18.72 4.06
CA PHE A 142 -0.06 -19.84 3.50
C PHE A 142 -1.56 -19.54 3.40
N ASN A 143 -2.10 -18.74 4.33
CA ASN A 143 -3.52 -18.34 4.34
C ASN A 143 -3.78 -17.04 3.56
N GLY A 144 -2.83 -16.59 2.72
CA GLY A 144 -3.03 -15.45 1.83
C GLY A 144 -2.79 -14.09 2.48
N ILE A 145 -2.30 -14.02 3.72
CA ILE A 145 -1.82 -12.78 4.34
C ILE A 145 -0.43 -12.49 3.77
N ARG A 146 -0.39 -11.71 2.69
CA ARG A 146 0.82 -11.46 1.89
C ARG A 146 1.87 -10.58 2.57
N THR A 147 1.51 -9.90 3.66
CA THR A 147 2.45 -9.09 4.44
C THR A 147 3.47 -10.00 5.12
N ARG A 148 4.75 -9.83 4.79
CA ARG A 148 5.83 -10.63 5.36
C ARG A 148 6.11 -10.20 6.80
N VAL A 149 5.88 -11.12 7.73
CA VAL A 149 6.16 -10.92 9.15
C VAL A 149 7.60 -11.32 9.45
N CYS A 150 8.42 -10.40 9.94
CA CYS A 150 9.83 -10.67 10.27
C CYS A 150 10.38 -9.71 11.33
N ASN A 151 11.61 -9.93 11.78
CA ASN A 151 12.32 -8.98 12.63
C ASN A 151 13.10 -7.94 11.80
N ALA A 152 13.65 -6.93 12.46
CA ALA A 152 14.34 -5.81 11.81
C ALA A 152 15.55 -6.28 10.98
N GLU A 153 16.35 -7.20 11.51
CA GLU A 153 17.54 -7.73 10.83
C GLU A 153 17.16 -8.44 9.53
N LYS A 154 16.14 -9.30 9.57
CA LYS A 154 15.70 -10.02 8.37
C LYS A 154 15.05 -9.10 7.35
N CYS A 155 14.29 -8.10 7.81
CA CYS A 155 13.72 -7.09 6.94
C CYS A 155 14.82 -6.32 6.19
N LEU A 156 15.82 -5.81 6.93
CA LEU A 156 16.95 -5.09 6.35
C LEU A 156 17.75 -5.95 5.37
N GLU A 157 18.00 -7.23 5.70
CA GLU A 157 18.66 -8.18 4.80
C GLU A 157 17.91 -8.26 3.46
N LEU A 158 16.59 -8.45 3.49
CA LEU A 158 15.77 -8.57 2.28
C LEU A 158 15.76 -7.27 1.46
N ILE A 159 15.68 -6.10 2.11
CA ILE A 159 15.74 -4.80 1.43
C ILE A 159 17.12 -4.59 0.78
N ARG A 160 18.20 -4.90 1.48
CA ARG A 160 19.56 -4.81 0.93
C ARG A 160 19.76 -5.77 -0.23
N SER A 161 19.28 -7.01 -0.12
CA SER A 161 19.32 -7.98 -1.21
C SER A 161 18.56 -7.49 -2.43
N TYR A 162 17.38 -6.86 -2.25
CA TYR A 162 16.64 -6.23 -3.33
C TYR A 162 17.47 -5.13 -4.01
N PHE A 163 18.03 -4.17 -3.26
CA PHE A 163 18.83 -3.09 -3.85
C PHE A 163 20.11 -3.59 -4.53
N LEU A 164 20.78 -4.61 -3.98
CA LEU A 164 21.94 -5.22 -4.62
C LEU A 164 21.57 -5.96 -5.91
N HIS A 165 20.53 -6.80 -5.88
CA HIS A 165 20.16 -7.63 -7.01
C HIS A 165 19.55 -6.81 -8.15
N GLU A 166 18.60 -5.93 -7.83
CA GLU A 166 17.85 -5.17 -8.83
C GLU A 166 18.56 -3.88 -9.26
N LEU A 167 19.33 -3.27 -8.36
CA LEU A 167 19.91 -1.94 -8.58
C LEU A 167 21.44 -1.93 -8.52
N GLY A 168 22.10 -3.02 -8.11
CA GLY A 168 23.56 -3.12 -8.09
C GLY A 168 24.26 -2.16 -7.13
N SER A 169 23.56 -1.61 -6.13
CA SER A 169 24.14 -0.66 -5.16
C SER A 169 23.42 -0.71 -3.81
N LEU A 170 24.16 -0.40 -2.74
CA LEU A 170 23.62 -0.08 -1.41
C LEU A 170 23.86 1.38 -1.01
N ASP A 171 24.57 2.15 -1.84
CA ASP A 171 24.82 3.56 -1.58
C ASP A 171 23.52 4.35 -1.68
N THR A 172 23.06 4.89 -0.56
CA THR A 172 21.79 5.59 -0.44
C THR A 172 21.70 6.81 -1.35
N THR A 173 22.81 7.51 -1.57
CA THR A 173 22.86 8.69 -2.44
C THR A 173 22.69 8.26 -3.89
N VAL A 174 23.43 7.24 -4.32
CA VAL A 174 23.31 6.68 -5.67
C VAL A 174 21.90 6.14 -5.94
N LEU A 175 21.32 5.43 -4.97
CA LEU A 175 19.97 4.88 -5.07
C LEU A 175 18.92 5.99 -5.12
N ALA A 176 19.05 7.03 -4.30
CA ALA A 176 18.14 8.17 -4.30
C ALA A 176 18.25 8.90 -5.64
N ASP A 177 19.45 9.22 -6.11
CA ASP A 177 19.69 9.86 -7.40
C ASP A 177 19.13 9.02 -8.56
N ARG A 178 19.26 7.69 -8.52
CA ARG A 178 18.62 6.80 -9.49
C ARG A 178 17.10 6.86 -9.43
N LEU A 179 16.53 6.82 -8.23
CA LEU A 179 15.09 6.97 -8.06
C LEU A 179 14.62 8.29 -8.68
N LEU A 180 15.38 9.37 -8.53
CA LEU A 180 15.07 10.69 -9.12
C LEU A 180 15.35 10.76 -10.65
N SER A 181 16.36 10.05 -11.17
CA SER A 181 16.84 10.20 -12.56
C SER A 181 16.27 9.20 -13.57
N LEU A 182 15.65 8.10 -13.14
CA LEU A 182 15.08 7.10 -14.06
C LEU A 182 13.83 7.64 -14.81
N PRO A 183 13.81 7.60 -16.16
CA PRO A 183 12.59 7.84 -16.98
C PRO A 183 11.56 6.71 -16.78
N PRO A 184 10.28 6.88 -17.19
CA PRO A 184 9.16 6.18 -16.56
C PRO A 184 9.23 4.65 -16.70
N ILE A 185 9.19 3.97 -15.55
CA ILE A 185 8.78 2.58 -15.42
C ILE A 185 7.42 2.64 -14.72
N LEU A 186 6.39 2.04 -15.35
CA LEU A 186 5.12 1.75 -14.71
C LEU A 186 5.39 1.07 -13.36
N LEU A 187 4.79 1.62 -12.30
CA LEU A 187 5.05 1.48 -10.85
C LEU A 187 5.89 2.66 -10.24
N GLY A 188 5.30 3.84 -9.98
CA GLY A 188 5.89 4.87 -9.06
C GLY A 188 6.35 6.22 -9.64
N SER A 189 5.59 6.90 -10.50
CA SER A 189 5.97 8.06 -11.36
C SER A 189 6.73 9.22 -10.70
N TYR A 190 7.71 9.85 -11.38
CA TYR A 190 8.30 11.18 -11.04
C TYR A 190 7.35 12.35 -11.40
N PRO A 191 7.70 13.67 -11.30
CA PRO A 191 6.73 14.76 -11.37
C PRO A 191 5.94 14.69 -12.68
N VAL A 192 4.65 14.92 -12.53
CA VAL A 192 3.57 14.48 -13.41
C VAL A 192 3.74 15.06 -14.82
N GLY A 193 3.92 14.19 -15.82
CA GLY A 193 3.66 14.47 -17.23
C GLY A 193 2.36 13.77 -17.66
N GLU A 194 1.82 14.10 -18.84
CA GLU A 194 0.63 13.43 -19.37
C GLU A 194 1.00 12.07 -19.97
N ILE A 195 0.42 10.98 -19.42
CA ILE A 195 0.63 9.60 -19.89
C ILE A 195 -0.71 8.93 -20.14
N ALA A 196 -0.85 8.19 -21.24
CA ALA A 196 -2.02 7.37 -21.52
C ALA A 196 -1.64 6.00 -22.09
N PHE A 197 -2.33 4.97 -21.61
CA PHE A 197 -2.35 3.60 -22.13
C PHE A 197 -3.59 3.44 -22.99
N ILE A 198 -3.38 3.32 -24.30
CA ILE A 198 -4.42 3.30 -25.31
C ILE A 198 -4.48 1.91 -25.93
N GLU A 199 -5.65 1.26 -25.94
CA GLU A 199 -5.83 0.00 -26.65
C GLU A 199 -5.81 0.25 -28.16
N GLN A 200 -4.97 -0.48 -28.88
CA GLN A 200 -4.63 -0.20 -30.28
C GLN A 200 -5.80 -0.39 -31.25
N ARG A 201 -6.70 -1.36 -31.00
CA ARG A 201 -7.78 -1.70 -31.93
C ARG A 201 -8.96 -0.74 -31.85
N THR A 202 -9.29 -0.32 -30.64
CA THR A 202 -10.47 0.50 -30.30
C THR A 202 -10.11 1.97 -30.13
N GLY A 203 -8.84 2.28 -29.86
CA GLY A 203 -8.38 3.63 -29.50
C GLY A 203 -8.81 4.06 -28.10
N GLU A 204 -9.32 3.14 -27.27
CA GLU A 204 -9.81 3.48 -25.93
C GLU A 204 -8.66 3.71 -24.95
N ILE A 205 -8.78 4.72 -24.09
CA ILE A 205 -7.84 4.92 -22.99
C ILE A 205 -8.21 3.95 -21.86
N LEU A 206 -7.36 2.97 -21.58
CA LEU A 206 -7.54 2.03 -20.47
C LEU A 206 -7.13 2.67 -19.14
N LEU A 207 -6.03 3.44 -19.16
CA LEU A 207 -5.51 4.15 -18.01
C LEU A 207 -4.75 5.40 -18.46
N GLY A 208 -4.92 6.51 -17.77
CA GLY A 208 -4.23 7.75 -18.07
C GLY A 208 -4.04 8.62 -16.83
N PHE A 209 -2.97 9.39 -16.85
CA PHE A 209 -2.56 10.32 -15.81
C PHE A 209 -2.31 11.68 -16.42
N LYS A 210 -2.85 12.72 -15.81
CA LYS A 210 -2.66 14.09 -16.25
C LYS A 210 -2.40 15.01 -15.06
N PRO A 211 -1.45 15.95 -15.16
CA PRO A 211 -1.30 17.00 -14.15
C PRO A 211 -2.60 17.81 -14.00
N ASP A 212 -3.02 18.03 -12.77
CA ASP A 212 -4.12 18.92 -12.41
C ASP A 212 -3.62 19.93 -11.37
N PRO A 213 -4.10 21.19 -11.32
CA PRO A 213 -3.62 22.19 -10.38
C PRO A 213 -3.61 21.76 -8.90
N VAL A 214 -4.47 20.80 -8.52
CA VAL A 214 -4.56 20.29 -7.14
C VAL A 214 -4.00 18.87 -6.96
N GLY A 215 -3.45 18.23 -8.00
CA GLY A 215 -2.91 16.87 -7.92
C GLY A 215 -2.75 16.16 -9.27
N VAL A 216 -3.12 14.89 -9.32
CA VAL A 216 -3.08 14.03 -10.51
C VAL A 216 -4.48 13.57 -10.86
N ALA A 217 -4.95 13.98 -12.02
CA ALA A 217 -6.17 13.48 -12.63
C ALA A 217 -5.95 12.07 -13.18
N ILE A 218 -6.83 11.14 -12.81
CA ILE A 218 -6.80 9.76 -13.28
C ILE A 218 -7.97 9.53 -14.23
N THR A 219 -7.66 9.00 -15.42
CA THR A 219 -8.66 8.45 -16.35
C THR A 219 -8.48 6.94 -16.34
N CYS A 220 -9.56 6.18 -16.20
CA CYS A 220 -9.45 4.73 -16.26
C CYS A 220 -10.75 4.09 -16.75
N ASN A 221 -10.64 3.08 -17.60
CA ASN A 221 -11.74 2.21 -17.99
C ASN A 221 -11.37 0.79 -17.58
N LEU A 222 -12.11 0.23 -16.63
CA LEU A 222 -11.95 -1.16 -16.19
C LEU A 222 -12.99 -2.03 -16.88
N TYR A 223 -12.50 -3.10 -17.49
CA TYR A 223 -13.30 -4.15 -18.09
C TYR A 223 -13.02 -5.46 -17.38
N SER A 224 -14.03 -6.33 -17.31
CA SER A 224 -13.84 -7.72 -16.92
C SER A 224 -13.27 -8.56 -18.07
N ASP A 225 -12.87 -9.79 -17.73
CA ASP A 225 -12.31 -10.79 -18.65
C ASP A 225 -13.20 -11.12 -19.86
N ASP A 226 -14.50 -10.85 -19.77
CA ASP A 226 -15.49 -11.00 -20.84
C ASP A 226 -15.70 -9.72 -21.67
N GLY A 227 -14.91 -8.66 -21.42
CA GLY A 227 -14.97 -7.38 -22.13
C GLY A 227 -16.09 -6.46 -21.66
N ILE A 228 -16.80 -6.81 -20.58
CA ILE A 228 -17.85 -5.97 -20.02
C ILE A 228 -17.25 -4.84 -19.18
N LYS A 229 -17.75 -3.61 -19.38
CA LYS A 229 -17.29 -2.46 -18.61
C LYS A 229 -17.78 -2.53 -17.16
N ASP A 230 -16.83 -2.60 -16.23
CA ASP A 230 -17.08 -2.64 -14.79
C ASP A 230 -17.08 -1.26 -14.14
N LEU A 231 -16.16 -0.39 -14.57
CA LEU A 231 -15.95 0.96 -14.01
C LEU A 231 -15.42 1.92 -15.07
N SER A 232 -15.83 3.18 -14.99
CA SER A 232 -15.24 4.28 -15.75
C SER A 232 -14.95 5.45 -14.82
N ILE A 233 -13.68 5.84 -14.76
CA ILE A 233 -13.17 6.99 -14.02
C ILE A 233 -12.83 8.05 -15.05
N VAL A 234 -13.50 9.19 -14.92
CA VAL A 234 -13.24 10.37 -15.74
C VAL A 234 -12.77 11.48 -14.82
N PRO A 235 -11.64 12.15 -15.11
CA PRO A 235 -11.16 13.27 -14.31
C PRO A 235 -12.24 14.32 -14.08
N ASN A 236 -12.26 14.88 -12.86
CA ASN A 236 -13.13 16.00 -12.50
C ASN A 236 -14.64 15.71 -12.66
N LYS A 237 -15.02 14.43 -12.76
CA LYS A 237 -16.41 13.98 -12.72
C LYS A 237 -16.59 13.02 -11.55
N GLU A 238 -17.78 13.03 -10.96
CA GLU A 238 -18.17 11.98 -10.04
C GLU A 238 -18.09 10.63 -10.75
N THR A 239 -17.60 9.62 -10.05
CA THR A 239 -17.53 8.25 -10.56
C THR A 239 -18.93 7.65 -10.59
N VAL A 240 -19.51 7.43 -11.78
CA VAL A 240 -20.97 7.16 -11.94
C VAL A 240 -21.31 5.68 -12.15
N HIS A 241 -20.36 4.79 -12.45
CA HIS A 241 -20.68 3.42 -12.84
C HIS A 241 -19.96 2.36 -12.01
N PHE A 242 -20.69 1.79 -11.06
CA PHE A 242 -20.29 0.57 -10.35
C PHE A 242 -21.24 -0.56 -10.77
N ARG A 243 -20.72 -1.62 -11.40
CA ARG A 243 -21.47 -2.89 -11.50
C ARG A 243 -21.39 -3.66 -10.18
N ASN A 244 -22.35 -4.58 -9.97
CA ASN A 244 -22.49 -5.38 -8.77
C ASN A 244 -21.16 -5.97 -8.28
N GLY A 245 -20.75 -5.61 -7.07
CA GLY A 245 -19.56 -6.14 -6.39
C GLY A 245 -18.28 -5.31 -6.57
N THR A 246 -18.27 -4.26 -7.41
CA THR A 246 -17.14 -3.33 -7.52
C THR A 246 -17.25 -2.23 -6.46
N ILE A 247 -16.18 -2.06 -5.67
CA ILE A 247 -16.09 -1.10 -4.57
C ILE A 247 -14.89 -0.17 -4.81
N LEU A 248 -15.10 1.14 -4.74
CA LEU A 248 -14.03 2.13 -4.69
C LEU A 248 -13.82 2.57 -3.24
N ASN A 249 -12.64 2.26 -2.69
CA ASN A 249 -12.19 2.74 -1.39
C ASN A 249 -11.33 3.99 -1.57
N MET A 250 -11.81 5.12 -1.04
CA MET A 250 -11.07 6.38 -1.00
C MET A 250 -11.40 7.17 0.28
N ALA A 251 -10.52 8.08 0.68
CA ALA A 251 -10.77 8.99 1.80
C ALA A 251 -11.94 9.96 1.47
N PRO A 252 -12.71 10.43 2.48
CA PRO A 252 -14.05 10.97 2.26
C PRO A 252 -14.04 12.38 1.68
N TYR A 253 -14.32 12.50 0.38
CA TYR A 253 -14.93 13.68 -0.28
C TYR A 253 -15.48 13.19 -1.64
N PRO A 254 -16.41 13.91 -2.31
CA PRO A 254 -17.23 13.34 -3.38
C PRO A 254 -16.35 12.76 -4.48
N SER A 255 -16.85 11.66 -5.04
CA SER A 255 -16.30 10.59 -5.88
C SER A 255 -15.48 11.02 -7.13
N ILE A 256 -14.68 12.05 -7.03
CA ILE A 256 -13.78 12.56 -8.04
C ILE A 256 -12.38 12.05 -7.68
N LEU A 257 -11.84 11.16 -8.51
CA LEU A 257 -10.53 10.59 -8.25
C LEU A 257 -9.41 11.55 -8.68
N LEU A 258 -8.97 12.38 -7.73
CA LEU A 258 -7.81 13.26 -7.84
C LEU A 258 -6.76 12.82 -6.80
N LEU A 259 -5.67 12.20 -7.25
CA LEU A 259 -4.60 11.75 -6.35
C LEU A 259 -3.58 12.82 -6.04
N GLY A 260 -3.12 12.89 -4.79
CA GLY A 260 -2.13 13.86 -4.34
C GLY A 260 -2.70 15.22 -3.95
N ASN A 261 -4.02 15.39 -3.99
CA ASN A 261 -4.65 16.46 -3.24
C ASN A 261 -4.61 16.10 -1.74
N VAL A 262 -4.73 17.10 -0.86
CA VAL A 262 -4.67 16.92 0.61
C VAL A 262 -5.66 15.85 1.11
N THR A 263 -6.70 15.57 0.34
CA THR A 263 -7.80 14.66 0.69
C THR A 263 -7.63 13.23 0.17
N CYS A 264 -6.72 12.93 -0.75
CA CYS A 264 -6.61 11.61 -1.38
C CYS A 264 -5.14 11.25 -1.70
N LEU A 265 -4.49 10.57 -0.76
CA LEU A 265 -3.11 10.08 -0.91
C LEU A 265 -3.04 8.64 -1.40
N SER A 266 -4.15 7.90 -1.37
CA SER A 266 -4.26 6.55 -1.90
C SER A 266 -5.71 6.20 -2.25
N PHE A 267 -5.88 5.24 -3.14
CA PHE A 267 -7.17 4.60 -3.42
C PHE A 267 -6.98 3.12 -3.75
N SER A 268 -8.08 2.37 -3.68
CA SER A 268 -8.16 1.02 -4.21
C SER A 268 -9.52 0.76 -4.83
N ILE A 269 -9.52 0.05 -5.94
CA ILE A 269 -10.71 -0.45 -6.62
C ILE A 269 -10.69 -1.95 -6.47
N MET A 270 -11.74 -2.51 -5.89
CA MET A 270 -11.86 -3.93 -5.62
C MET A 270 -13.09 -4.51 -6.32
N LYS A 271 -13.02 -5.79 -6.70
CA LYS A 271 -14.16 -6.59 -7.14
C LYS A 271 -14.15 -7.91 -6.39
N SER A 272 -15.21 -8.19 -5.65
CA SER A 272 -15.31 -9.41 -4.82
C SER A 272 -14.06 -9.65 -3.96
N SER A 273 -13.63 -8.62 -3.24
CA SER A 273 -12.45 -8.61 -2.35
C SER A 273 -11.09 -8.75 -3.03
N ASN A 274 -11.02 -8.78 -4.37
CA ASN A 274 -9.77 -8.73 -5.12
C ASN A 274 -9.48 -7.31 -5.62
N PRO A 275 -8.28 -6.76 -5.40
CA PRO A 275 -7.90 -5.47 -5.95
C PRO A 275 -7.77 -5.57 -7.48
N LEU A 276 -8.49 -4.71 -8.20
CA LEU A 276 -8.37 -4.50 -9.65
C LEU A 276 -7.33 -3.43 -9.99
N MET A 277 -7.23 -2.43 -9.13
CA MET A 277 -6.26 -1.35 -9.23
C MET A 277 -6.10 -0.70 -7.87
N SER A 278 -4.86 -0.43 -7.48
CA SER A 278 -4.56 0.43 -6.34
C SER A 278 -3.54 1.49 -6.76
N ALA A 279 -3.58 2.65 -6.12
CA ALA A 279 -2.52 3.62 -6.30
C ALA A 279 -2.34 4.49 -5.05
N ARG A 280 -1.13 5.07 -4.90
CA ARG A 280 -0.72 5.88 -3.75
C ARG A 280 0.33 6.90 -4.12
N VAL A 281 0.33 8.03 -3.42
CA VAL A 281 1.39 9.03 -3.50
C VAL A 281 2.49 8.68 -2.50
N LEU A 282 3.72 8.56 -2.99
CA LEU A 282 4.93 8.33 -2.23
C LEU A 282 5.40 9.62 -1.57
N GLN A 283 6.20 9.51 -0.50
CA GLN A 283 6.72 10.69 0.23
C GLN A 283 7.50 11.70 -0.62
N ASN A 284 8.14 11.24 -1.70
CA ASN A 284 8.83 12.11 -2.66
C ASN A 284 7.88 12.73 -3.72
N GLY A 285 6.57 12.68 -3.50
CA GLY A 285 5.54 13.24 -4.38
C GLY A 285 5.20 12.39 -5.61
N LYS A 286 5.81 11.19 -5.70
CA LYS A 286 5.64 10.28 -6.84
C LYS A 286 4.35 9.45 -6.76
N LEU A 287 3.75 9.06 -7.89
CA LEU A 287 2.55 8.21 -7.90
C LEU A 287 2.88 6.73 -8.17
N LEU A 288 2.71 5.86 -7.19
CA LEU A 288 2.80 4.42 -7.35
C LEU A 288 1.44 3.79 -7.59
N VAL A 289 1.24 3.22 -8.78
CA VAL A 289 0.09 2.35 -9.15
C VAL A 289 0.54 0.91 -8.96
N TYR A 290 -0.26 0.05 -8.35
CA TYR A 290 0.06 -1.34 -8.04
C TYR A 290 -1.22 -2.20 -7.97
N ASP A 291 -1.09 -3.54 -7.93
CA ASP A 291 -2.23 -4.47 -8.02
C ASP A 291 -3.18 -4.09 -9.16
N LEU A 292 -2.63 -3.97 -10.38
CA LEU A 292 -3.33 -3.50 -11.57
C LEU A 292 -3.65 -4.69 -12.48
N ASP A 293 -4.91 -4.86 -12.86
CA ASP A 293 -5.32 -5.84 -13.87
C ASP A 293 -6.31 -5.17 -14.82
N LEU A 294 -5.82 -4.77 -16.00
CA LEU A 294 -6.61 -4.06 -17.01
C LEU A 294 -6.87 -4.97 -18.20
N HIS A 295 -8.14 -5.14 -18.53
CA HIS A 295 -8.59 -5.78 -19.74
C HIS A 295 -9.11 -4.73 -20.72
N SER A 296 -9.08 -5.05 -22.01
CA SER A 296 -9.74 -4.26 -23.05
C SER A 296 -11.24 -4.54 -23.11
N SER A 297 -11.97 -3.74 -23.88
CA SER A 297 -13.38 -4.00 -24.20
C SER A 297 -13.63 -5.33 -24.94
N THR A 298 -12.57 -6.03 -25.38
CA THR A 298 -12.66 -7.38 -25.97
C THR A 298 -12.38 -8.50 -24.96
N GLY A 299 -12.12 -8.15 -23.69
CA GLY A 299 -11.77 -9.09 -22.61
C GLY A 299 -10.29 -9.47 -22.56
N ALA A 300 -9.48 -8.99 -23.50
CA ALA A 300 -8.06 -9.34 -23.55
C ALA A 300 -7.29 -8.61 -22.44
N SER A 301 -6.48 -9.34 -21.67
CA SER A 301 -5.56 -8.76 -20.66
C SER A 301 -4.56 -7.83 -21.35
N ALA A 302 -4.53 -6.57 -20.94
CA ALA A 302 -3.76 -5.52 -21.58
C ALA A 302 -2.59 -5.06 -20.67
N ILE A 303 -2.86 -4.79 -19.38
CA ILE A 303 -1.83 -4.48 -18.37
C ILE A 303 -2.06 -5.34 -17.15
N LYS A 304 -1.02 -5.99 -16.64
CA LYS A 304 -1.06 -6.68 -15.35
C LYS A 304 0.15 -6.32 -14.51
N VAL A 305 -0.09 -5.87 -13.29
CA VAL A 305 0.92 -5.67 -12.25
C VAL A 305 0.65 -6.65 -11.12
N THR A 306 1.63 -7.50 -10.83
CA THR A 306 1.55 -8.45 -9.71
C THR A 306 2.73 -8.22 -8.77
N GLY A 307 2.49 -7.57 -7.63
CA GLY A 307 3.56 -7.23 -6.69
C GLY A 307 4.58 -6.25 -7.30
N GLN A 308 5.81 -6.72 -7.54
CA GLN A 308 6.90 -5.94 -8.13
C GLN A 308 6.96 -6.02 -9.65
N ASP A 309 6.27 -7.00 -10.24
CA ASP A 309 6.35 -7.29 -11.67
C ASP A 309 5.28 -6.54 -12.44
N LEU A 310 5.71 -5.85 -13.49
CA LEU A 310 4.84 -5.26 -14.50
C LEU A 310 4.90 -6.10 -15.78
N VAL A 311 3.75 -6.54 -16.25
CA VAL A 311 3.55 -7.16 -17.56
C VAL A 311 2.64 -6.25 -18.39
N VAL A 312 3.16 -5.77 -19.52
CA VAL A 312 2.39 -4.98 -20.50
C VAL A 312 2.37 -5.73 -21.82
N ASP A 313 1.18 -5.97 -22.37
CA ASP A 313 1.05 -6.49 -23.72
C ASP A 313 1.13 -5.34 -24.74
N LEU A 314 2.33 -5.10 -25.26
CA LEU A 314 2.58 -4.07 -26.28
C LEU A 314 1.93 -4.38 -27.63
N SER A 315 1.43 -5.60 -27.85
CA SER A 315 0.63 -5.92 -29.04
C SER A 315 -0.81 -5.41 -28.95
N ILE A 316 -1.24 -5.03 -27.74
CA ILE A 316 -2.58 -4.52 -27.43
C ILE A 316 -2.53 -3.03 -27.09
N ILE A 317 -1.42 -2.54 -26.52
CA ILE A 317 -1.35 -1.18 -25.96
C ILE A 317 -0.36 -0.28 -26.71
N GLN A 318 -0.77 0.95 -26.94
CA GLN A 318 0.09 2.08 -27.28
C GLN A 318 0.27 2.99 -26.05
N ILE A 319 1.52 3.36 -25.76
CA ILE A 319 1.86 4.32 -24.70
C ILE A 319 2.09 5.68 -25.36
N SER A 320 1.33 6.69 -24.94
CA SER A 320 1.55 8.09 -25.32
C SER A 320 2.09 8.85 -24.11
N ALA A 321 3.18 9.60 -24.31
CA ALA A 321 3.74 10.50 -23.30
C ALA A 321 3.99 11.87 -23.95
N ASN A 322 3.36 12.91 -23.41
CA ASN A 322 3.65 14.29 -23.78
C ASN A 322 4.46 14.92 -22.65
N GLY A 323 5.71 15.30 -22.98
CA GLY A 323 6.63 16.01 -22.09
C GLY A 323 6.74 17.49 -22.45
#